data_AF-A0A1V5IEU0-F1
#
_entry.id   AF-A0A1V5IEU0-F1
#
_cell.length_a   1.000
_cell.length_b   1.000
_cell.length_c   1.000
_cell.angle_alpha   90.00
_cell.angle_beta   90.00
_cell.angle_gamma   90.00
#
_symmetry.space_group_name_H-M   'P 1'
#
loop_
_entity.id
_entity.type
_entity.pdbx_description
1 polymer ?
#
loop_
_entity_poly.entity_id
_entity_poly.type
_entity_poly.pdbx_seq_one_letter_code
_entity_poly.pdbx_strand_id
1 'polypeptide(L)'
;MTTSTLSSLASEIEAAIGVNPATCYQCGKCSAGCPMASESDLRPHQVMRRVTYGSREQALRDESIWLCLTCETCSTRCPNGCDPAGVIDVLRELAIESGMANPPRSINAFHKSFLEQIRLNGRLHEVGLVVGYKLRSGALMNDVANTPGLLSRGKLGVLPDRIKGVGEVRRIFEKCGVTP
;
A
#
# COMPACT_ATOMS: atom_id res chain seq x y z
N MET A 1 14.66 34.33 20.08
CA MET A 1 13.71 33.69 19.14
C MET A 1 14.51 32.81 18.20
N THR A 2 14.74 31.56 18.61
CA THR A 2 15.47 30.55 17.83
C THR A 2 14.45 29.72 17.05
N THR A 3 14.11 30.16 15.85
CA THR A 3 13.39 29.32 14.87
C THR A 3 14.36 28.26 14.36
N SER A 4 14.39 27.13 15.07
CA SER A 4 14.94 25.88 14.57
C SER A 4 14.20 25.51 13.29
N THR A 5 14.93 25.38 12.20
CA THR A 5 14.52 24.83 10.90
C THR A 5 14.07 23.38 11.05
N LEU A 6 12.82 23.17 11.46
CA LEU A 6 12.12 21.90 11.27
C LEU A 6 11.38 21.99 9.93
N SER A 7 11.85 21.23 8.94
CA SER A 7 11.12 20.99 7.69
C SER A 7 9.69 20.55 8.03
N SER A 8 8.68 21.16 7.42
CA SER A 8 7.30 20.72 7.59
C SER A 8 7.06 19.41 6.83
N LEU A 9 6.14 18.57 7.29
CA LEU A 9 5.78 17.33 6.57
C LEU A 9 5.35 17.61 5.13
N ALA A 10 4.62 18.71 4.91
CA ALA A 10 4.23 19.14 3.57
C ALA A 10 5.44 19.46 2.67
N SER A 11 6.51 20.05 3.23
CA SER A 11 7.74 20.36 2.50
C SER A 11 8.54 19.10 2.14
N GLU A 12 8.57 18.09 3.02
CA GLU A 12 9.18 16.78 2.72
C GLU A 12 8.45 16.10 1.54
N ILE A 13 7.13 16.11 1.58
CA ILE A 13 6.30 15.52 0.52
C ILE A 13 6.46 16.30 -0.79
N GLU A 14 6.44 17.63 -0.75
CA GLU A 14 6.67 18.46 -1.94
C GLU A 14 8.05 18.18 -2.57
N ALA A 15 9.09 17.97 -1.75
CA ALA A 15 10.41 17.59 -2.25
C ALA A 15 10.43 16.20 -2.91
N ALA A 16 9.60 15.26 -2.44
CA ALA A 16 9.53 13.90 -2.96
C ALA A 16 8.75 13.79 -4.29
N ILE A 17 7.60 14.47 -4.40
CA ILE A 17 6.68 14.32 -5.56
C ILE A 17 6.54 15.58 -6.41
N GLY A 18 7.16 16.70 -6.03
CA GLY A 18 7.10 17.96 -6.78
C GLY A 18 5.73 18.67 -6.73
N VAL A 19 4.82 18.21 -5.87
CA VAL A 19 3.48 18.76 -5.70
C VAL A 19 3.30 19.22 -4.27
N ASN A 20 2.86 20.47 -4.09
CA ASN A 20 2.62 21.02 -2.76
C ASN A 20 1.25 20.57 -2.20
N PRO A 21 1.21 19.69 -1.18
CA PRO A 21 -0.06 19.19 -0.63
C PRO A 21 -0.84 20.26 0.14
N ALA A 22 -0.19 21.35 0.60
CA ALA A 22 -0.82 22.43 1.33
C ALA A 22 -1.76 23.29 0.46
N THR A 23 -1.70 23.14 -0.86
CA THR A 23 -2.64 23.76 -1.79
C THR A 23 -4.05 23.14 -1.72
N CYS A 24 -4.21 21.99 -1.06
CA CYS A 24 -5.48 21.29 -0.95
C CYS A 24 -6.53 22.12 -0.20
N TYR A 25 -7.57 22.55 -0.93
CA TYR A 25 -8.70 23.30 -0.36
C TYR A 25 -9.86 22.43 0.15
N GLN A 26 -9.64 21.13 0.36
CA GLN A 26 -10.59 20.22 1.02
C GLN A 26 -11.96 20.01 0.33
N CYS A 27 -11.98 19.95 -1.02
CA CYS A 27 -13.22 19.68 -1.76
C CYS A 27 -13.85 18.29 -1.56
N GLY A 28 -13.11 17.32 -1.00
CA GLY A 28 -13.60 15.96 -0.74
C GLY A 28 -13.75 15.04 -1.97
N LYS A 29 -13.51 15.52 -3.20
CA LYS A 29 -13.71 14.74 -4.43
C LYS A 29 -12.87 13.46 -4.50
N CYS A 30 -11.64 13.51 -3.98
CA CYS A 30 -10.78 12.33 -3.87
C CYS A 30 -11.41 11.23 -3.00
N SER A 31 -12.08 11.61 -1.91
CA SER A 31 -12.74 10.68 -1.02
C SER A 31 -14.06 10.15 -1.56
N ALA A 32 -14.82 10.97 -2.29
CA ALA A 32 -16.01 10.50 -3.00
C ALA A 32 -15.69 9.46 -4.08
N GLY A 33 -14.49 9.51 -4.67
CA GLY A 33 -14.03 8.54 -5.67
C GLY A 33 -13.24 7.36 -5.09
N CYS A 34 -12.95 7.33 -3.79
CA CYS A 34 -12.11 6.28 -3.21
C CYS A 34 -12.95 5.02 -2.93
N PRO A 35 -12.58 3.85 -3.49
CA PRO A 35 -13.30 2.60 -3.23
C PRO A 35 -13.15 2.11 -1.78
N MET A 36 -12.09 2.54 -1.08
CA MET A 36 -11.80 2.17 0.31
C MET A 36 -12.32 3.18 1.33
N ALA A 37 -13.12 4.17 0.91
CA ALA A 37 -13.57 5.26 1.79
C ALA A 37 -14.44 4.81 2.96
N SER A 38 -15.16 3.69 2.84
CA SER A 38 -15.97 3.09 3.91
C SER A 38 -15.14 2.29 4.91
N GLU A 39 -14.03 1.71 4.45
CA GLU A 39 -13.17 0.83 5.24
C GLU A 39 -12.03 1.58 5.93
N SER A 40 -11.78 2.83 5.53
CA SER A 40 -10.69 3.66 6.06
C SER A 40 -11.19 4.65 7.09
N ASP A 41 -10.51 4.75 8.24
CA ASP A 41 -10.81 5.76 9.26
C ASP A 41 -10.57 7.17 8.74
N LEU A 42 -9.48 7.36 7.99
CA LEU A 42 -9.18 8.58 7.26
C LEU A 42 -9.39 8.38 5.77
N ARG A 43 -10.29 9.18 5.21
CA ARG A 43 -10.47 9.29 3.78
C ARG A 43 -9.36 10.15 3.16
N PRO A 44 -9.08 10.05 1.85
CA PRO A 44 -7.99 10.79 1.22
C PRO A 44 -7.92 12.30 1.52
N HIS A 45 -9.04 13.04 1.48
CA HIS A 45 -8.99 14.48 1.81
C HIS A 45 -8.61 14.75 3.27
N GLN A 46 -9.00 13.87 4.19
CA GLN A 46 -8.64 13.98 5.60
C GLN A 46 -7.15 13.67 5.79
N VAL A 47 -6.58 12.72 5.05
CA VAL A 47 -5.13 12.50 5.02
C VAL A 47 -4.41 13.78 4.54
N MET A 48 -4.88 14.40 3.45
CA MET A 48 -4.33 15.69 2.98
C MET A 48 -4.40 16.78 4.07
N ARG A 49 -5.51 16.82 4.83
CA ARG A 49 -5.67 17.75 5.96
C ARG A 49 -4.65 17.47 7.06
N ARG A 50 -4.39 16.20 7.39
CA ARG A 50 -3.38 15.79 8.39
C ARG A 50 -1.97 16.14 7.95
N VAL A 51 -1.65 16.02 6.66
CA VAL A 51 -0.35 16.45 6.13
C VAL A 51 -0.15 17.95 6.29
N THR A 52 -1.20 18.74 6.04
CA THR A 52 -1.09 20.21 6.04
C THR A 52 -1.17 20.82 7.44
N TYR A 53 -2.01 20.26 8.33
CA TYR A 53 -2.33 20.83 9.64
C TYR A 53 -2.18 19.86 10.82
N GLY A 54 -1.94 18.57 10.57
CA GLY A 54 -1.79 17.56 11.60
C GLY A 54 -0.35 17.41 12.09
N SER A 55 -0.16 16.66 13.17
CA SER A 55 1.18 16.26 13.59
C SER A 55 1.72 15.16 12.68
N ARG A 56 3.04 15.18 12.44
CA ARG A 56 3.74 14.17 11.66
C ARG A 56 3.42 12.75 12.13
N GLU A 57 3.49 12.54 13.43
CA GLU A 57 3.29 11.22 14.04
C GLU A 57 1.88 10.66 13.76
N GLN A 58 0.84 11.51 13.81
CA GLN A 58 -0.53 11.07 13.51
C GLN A 58 -0.68 10.67 12.04
N ALA A 59 -0.05 11.38 11.11
CA ALA A 59 -0.13 11.04 9.70
C ALA A 59 0.60 9.72 9.37
N LEU A 60 1.73 9.44 10.04
CA LEU A 60 2.54 8.25 9.78
C LEU A 60 2.03 6.97 10.45
N ARG A 61 1.39 7.09 11.62
CA ARG A 61 0.89 5.92 12.38
C ARG A 61 -0.49 5.45 11.94
N ASP A 62 -1.23 6.26 11.19
CA ASP A 62 -2.61 5.96 10.81
C ASP A 62 -2.68 4.76 9.86
N GLU A 63 -3.53 3.77 10.17
CA GLU A 63 -3.63 2.54 9.39
C GLU A 63 -4.24 2.78 7.99
N SER A 64 -4.98 3.88 7.82
CA SER A 64 -5.66 4.22 6.56
C SER A 64 -4.69 4.40 5.39
N ILE A 65 -3.45 4.81 5.65
CA ILE A 65 -2.44 4.92 4.59
C ILE A 65 -2.15 3.53 3.99
N TRP A 66 -2.28 2.45 4.74
CA TRP A 66 -2.04 1.08 4.29
C TRP A 66 -3.23 0.45 3.56
N LEU A 67 -4.44 1.04 3.68
CA LEU A 67 -5.64 0.60 2.96
C LEU A 67 -5.72 1.15 1.54
N CYS A 68 -4.94 2.18 1.20
CA CYS A 68 -4.92 2.74 -0.16
C CYS A 68 -4.51 1.68 -1.20
N LEU A 69 -5.30 1.54 -2.26
CA LEU A 69 -5.04 0.59 -3.35
C LEU A 69 -4.07 1.12 -4.41
N THR A 70 -3.55 2.35 -4.25
CA THR A 70 -2.74 3.06 -5.25
C THR A 70 -3.39 3.02 -6.66
N CYS A 71 -4.70 3.26 -6.70
CA CYS A 71 -5.50 3.22 -7.92
C CYS A 71 -5.53 4.55 -8.70
N GLU A 72 -4.85 5.59 -8.21
CA GLU A 72 -4.71 6.92 -8.84
C GLU A 72 -5.99 7.72 -9.11
N THR A 73 -7.16 7.22 -8.70
CA THR A 73 -8.45 7.89 -8.95
C THR A 73 -8.53 9.25 -8.26
N CYS A 74 -8.01 9.35 -7.03
CA CYS A 74 -7.99 10.59 -6.26
C CYS A 74 -7.12 11.66 -6.90
N SER A 75 -5.92 11.30 -7.36
CA SER A 75 -4.96 12.20 -8.01
C SER A 75 -5.48 12.69 -9.35
N THR A 76 -5.95 11.77 -10.20
CA THR A 76 -6.48 12.09 -11.54
C THR A 76 -7.67 13.05 -11.49
N ARG A 77 -8.52 12.94 -10.46
CA ARG A 77 -9.75 13.76 -10.36
C ARG A 77 -9.57 15.05 -9.58
N CYS A 78 -8.40 15.28 -9.00
CA CYS A 78 -8.12 16.42 -8.15
C CYS A 78 -8.17 17.72 -8.97
N PRO A 79 -9.12 18.63 -8.70
CA PRO A 79 -9.23 19.88 -9.44
C PRO A 79 -8.06 20.84 -9.22
N ASN A 80 -7.29 20.63 -8.15
CA ASN A 80 -6.16 21.47 -7.76
C ASN A 80 -4.80 20.77 -7.94
N GLY A 81 -4.78 19.57 -8.53
CA GLY A 81 -3.54 18.83 -8.80
C GLY A 81 -2.74 18.37 -7.58
N CYS A 82 -3.33 18.30 -6.37
CA CYS A 82 -2.61 18.00 -5.12
C CYS A 82 -2.11 16.55 -4.93
N ASP A 83 -2.20 15.68 -5.95
CA ASP A 83 -1.75 14.28 -5.93
C ASP A 83 -1.93 13.48 -4.60
N PRO A 84 -3.17 13.21 -4.14
CA PRO A 84 -3.37 12.50 -2.88
C PRO A 84 -2.83 11.06 -2.86
N ALA A 85 -2.71 10.38 -4.00
CA ALA A 85 -2.12 9.05 -4.06
C ALA A 85 -0.61 9.09 -3.77
N GLY A 86 0.13 9.95 -4.47
CA GLY A 86 1.56 10.16 -4.22
C GLY A 86 1.84 10.62 -2.78
N VAL A 87 1.00 11.49 -2.23
CA VAL A 87 1.09 11.90 -0.81
C VAL A 87 0.98 10.70 0.13
N ILE A 88 0.03 9.78 -0.09
CA ILE A 88 -0.14 8.59 0.74
C ILE A 88 1.06 7.64 0.59
N ASP A 89 1.62 7.49 -0.61
CA ASP A 89 2.80 6.65 -0.82
C ASP A 89 4.04 7.19 -0.09
N VAL A 90 4.30 8.50 -0.16
CA VAL A 90 5.37 9.13 0.63
C VAL A 90 5.15 8.94 2.13
N LEU A 91 3.91 9.02 2.62
CA LEU A 91 3.63 8.76 4.03
C LEU A 91 3.97 7.33 4.43
N ARG A 92 3.74 6.33 3.57
CA ARG A 92 4.14 4.93 3.83
C ARG A 92 5.66 4.79 3.91
N GLU A 93 6.38 5.40 2.99
CA GLU A 93 7.86 5.40 2.97
C GLU A 93 8.42 6.01 4.26
N LEU A 94 7.97 7.22 4.60
CA LEU A 94 8.38 7.91 5.82
C LEU A 94 8.00 7.12 7.09
N ALA A 95 6.86 6.45 7.09
CA ALA A 95 6.45 5.61 8.22
C ALA A 95 7.37 4.40 8.39
N ILE A 96 7.82 3.77 7.31
CA ILE A 96 8.79 2.67 7.34
C ILE A 96 10.15 3.17 7.83
N GLU A 97 10.67 4.23 7.22
CA GLU A 97 12.00 4.80 7.53
C GLU A 97 12.11 5.28 8.99
N SER A 98 11.03 5.84 9.53
CA SER A 98 10.97 6.31 10.91
C SER A 98 10.59 5.23 11.94
N GLY A 99 10.36 3.99 11.51
CA GLY A 99 9.93 2.91 12.39
C GLY A 99 8.52 3.09 12.97
N MET A 100 7.70 3.94 12.36
CA MET A 100 6.31 4.22 12.77
C MET A 100 5.28 3.40 11.98
N ALA A 101 5.71 2.62 10.99
CA ALA A 101 4.85 1.79 10.18
C ALA A 101 4.04 0.80 11.04
N ASN A 102 2.71 0.90 10.97
CA ASN A 102 1.78 0.01 11.61
C ASN A 102 0.73 -0.53 10.61
N PRO A 103 1.16 -1.29 9.57
CA PRO A 103 0.20 -1.89 8.65
C PRO A 103 -0.63 -2.98 9.34
N PRO A 104 -1.94 -3.10 9.03
CA PRO A 104 -2.74 -4.23 9.47
C PRO A 104 -2.08 -5.57 9.12
N ARG A 105 -2.12 -6.53 10.05
CA ARG A 105 -1.47 -7.83 9.91
C ARG A 105 -1.87 -8.56 8.62
N SER A 106 -3.15 -8.50 8.25
CA SER A 106 -3.68 -9.13 7.03
C SER A 106 -3.04 -8.54 5.76
N ILE A 107 -2.91 -7.21 5.69
CA ILE A 107 -2.32 -6.50 4.55
C ILE A 107 -0.83 -6.84 4.44
N ASN A 108 -0.10 -6.79 5.56
CA ASN A 108 1.32 -7.14 5.59
C ASN A 108 1.52 -8.62 5.18
N ALA A 109 0.72 -9.54 5.72
CA ALA A 109 0.76 -10.96 5.36
C ALA A 109 0.47 -11.20 3.87
N PHE A 110 -0.48 -10.46 3.29
CA PHE A 110 -0.79 -10.53 1.88
C PHE A 110 0.38 -10.04 1.01
N HIS A 111 0.91 -8.84 1.27
CA HIS A 111 2.04 -8.29 0.51
C HIS A 111 3.27 -9.19 0.56
N LYS A 112 3.63 -9.71 1.74
CA LYS A 112 4.74 -10.66 1.88
C LYS A 112 4.53 -11.94 1.07
N SER A 113 3.32 -12.50 1.14
CA SER A 113 2.99 -13.72 0.41
C SER A 113 2.98 -13.51 -1.09
N PHE A 114 2.46 -12.36 -1.55
CA PHE A 114 2.47 -11.97 -2.95
C PHE A 114 3.89 -11.81 -3.47
N LEU A 115 4.71 -10.99 -2.82
CA LEU A 115 6.09 -10.72 -3.22
C LEU A 115 6.96 -11.98 -3.19
N GLU A 116 6.74 -12.87 -2.22
CA GLU A 116 7.41 -14.16 -2.20
C GLU A 116 7.10 -15.00 -3.44
N GLN A 117 5.84 -15.08 -3.88
CA GLN A 117 5.49 -15.83 -5.09
C GLN A 117 6.13 -15.22 -6.34
N ILE A 118 6.12 -13.89 -6.47
CA ILE A 118 6.79 -13.20 -7.58
C ILE A 118 8.30 -13.49 -7.55
N ARG A 119 8.95 -13.44 -6.39
CA ARG A 119 10.39 -13.73 -6.26
C ARG A 119 10.73 -15.18 -6.62
N LEU A 120 9.88 -16.13 -6.23
CA LEU A 120 10.14 -17.56 -6.42
C LEU A 120 9.87 -18.01 -7.85
N ASN A 121 8.80 -17.52 -8.48
CA ASN A 121 8.27 -18.02 -9.75
C ASN A 121 8.38 -17.00 -10.90
N GLY A 122 8.65 -15.72 -10.58
CA GLY A 122 8.64 -14.59 -11.52
C GLY A 122 7.24 -14.16 -11.96
N ARG A 123 6.20 -14.82 -11.45
CA ARG A 123 4.78 -14.50 -11.62
C ARG A 123 4.01 -14.98 -10.40
N LEU A 124 2.76 -14.56 -10.28
CA LEU A 124 1.91 -15.01 -9.19
C LEU A 124 1.56 -16.48 -9.37
N HIS A 125 1.69 -17.26 -8.30
CA HIS A 125 1.10 -18.59 -8.17
C HIS A 125 -0.01 -18.49 -7.13
N GLU A 126 -1.26 -18.62 -7.58
CA GLU A 126 -2.44 -18.29 -6.78
C GLU A 126 -2.57 -19.21 -5.55
N VAL A 127 -2.30 -20.50 -5.71
CA VAL A 127 -2.34 -21.46 -4.59
C VAL A 127 -1.23 -21.16 -3.58
N GLY A 128 -0.01 -20.88 -4.06
CA GLY A 128 1.11 -20.48 -3.21
C GLY A 128 0.83 -19.18 -2.44
N LEU A 129 0.20 -18.20 -3.09
CA LEU A 129 -0.25 -16.96 -2.45
C LEU A 129 -1.25 -17.26 -1.33
N VAL A 130 -2.31 -18.02 -1.62
CA VAL A 130 -3.38 -18.31 -0.66
C VAL A 130 -2.82 -19.08 0.55
N VAL A 131 -2.01 -20.11 0.30
CA VAL A 131 -1.38 -20.89 1.38
C VAL A 131 -0.45 -20.00 2.21
N GLY A 132 0.44 -19.22 1.57
CA GLY A 132 1.35 -18.32 2.27
C GLY A 132 0.61 -17.26 3.09
N TYR A 133 -0.46 -16.69 2.53
CA TYR A 133 -1.31 -15.71 3.21
C TYR A 133 -1.96 -16.34 4.44
N LYS A 134 -2.55 -17.52 4.32
CA LYS A 134 -3.21 -18.22 5.43
C LYS A 134 -2.24 -18.57 6.56
N LEU A 135 -1.03 -19.01 6.22
CA LEU A 135 0.01 -19.32 7.20
C LEU A 135 0.48 -18.06 7.95
N ARG A 136 0.66 -16.93 7.25
CA ARG A 136 1.13 -15.67 7.88
C ARG A 136 0.03 -14.91 8.64
N SER A 137 -1.19 -14.88 8.09
CA SER A 137 -2.34 -14.19 8.69
C SER A 137 -2.99 -14.99 9.83
N GLY A 138 -2.91 -16.33 9.79
CA GLY A 138 -3.64 -17.22 10.70
C GLY A 138 -5.07 -17.56 10.24
N ALA A 139 -5.51 -17.05 9.09
CA ALA A 139 -6.86 -17.28 8.53
C ALA A 139 -7.01 -18.67 7.86
N LEU A 140 -6.58 -19.73 8.55
CA LEU A 140 -6.41 -21.08 7.97
C LEU A 140 -7.71 -21.64 7.36
N MET A 141 -8.85 -21.43 8.01
CA MET A 141 -10.14 -22.03 7.62
C MET A 141 -11.01 -21.16 6.72
N ASN A 142 -10.65 -19.90 6.47
CA ASN A 142 -11.44 -19.01 5.59
C ASN A 142 -11.53 -19.60 4.18
N ASP A 143 -12.66 -19.44 3.48
CA ASP A 143 -12.81 -19.84 2.07
C ASP A 143 -12.66 -21.34 1.74
N VAL A 144 -12.38 -22.21 2.73
CA VAL A 144 -12.20 -23.66 2.53
C VAL A 144 -13.45 -24.31 1.92
N ALA A 145 -14.64 -23.80 2.25
CA ALA A 145 -15.90 -24.26 1.69
C ALA A 145 -16.00 -24.08 0.16
N ASN A 146 -15.32 -23.07 -0.39
CA ASN A 146 -15.35 -22.76 -1.83
C ASN A 146 -14.27 -23.54 -2.62
N THR A 147 -13.26 -24.08 -1.92
CA THR A 147 -12.13 -24.79 -2.53
C THR A 147 -12.53 -26.01 -3.38
N PRO A 148 -13.43 -26.92 -2.95
CA PRO A 148 -13.81 -28.09 -3.75
C PRO A 148 -14.42 -27.71 -5.09
N GLY A 149 -15.25 -26.67 -5.13
CA GLY A 149 -15.93 -26.21 -6.34
C GLY A 149 -15.03 -25.47 -7.33
N LEU A 150 -13.92 -24.89 -6.86
CA LEU A 150 -12.90 -24.28 -7.71
C LEU A 150 -11.93 -25.33 -8.26
N LEU A 151 -11.56 -26.32 -7.44
CA LEU A 151 -10.69 -27.42 -7.83
C LEU A 151 -11.37 -28.33 -8.87
N SER A 152 -12.63 -28.71 -8.67
CA SER A 152 -13.39 -29.54 -9.61
C SER A 152 -13.55 -28.92 -11.00
N ARG A 153 -13.49 -27.58 -11.07
CA ARG A 153 -13.55 -26.82 -12.33
C ARG A 153 -12.18 -26.49 -12.92
N GLY A 154 -11.10 -27.00 -12.34
CA GLY A 154 -9.73 -26.75 -12.81
C GLY A 154 -9.30 -25.28 -12.72
N LYS A 155 -9.96 -24.47 -11.88
CA LYS A 155 -9.66 -23.03 -11.74
C LYS A 155 -8.50 -22.73 -10.79
N LEU A 156 -7.92 -23.77 -10.16
CA LEU A 156 -6.78 -23.64 -9.25
C LEU A 156 -5.58 -24.37 -9.84
N GLY A 157 -4.59 -23.61 -10.33
CA GLY A 157 -3.30 -24.14 -10.74
C GLY A 157 -2.51 -24.59 -9.51
N VAL A 158 -2.56 -25.89 -9.19
CA VAL A 158 -1.90 -26.44 -7.99
C VAL A 158 -0.37 -26.39 -8.12
N LEU A 159 0.14 -26.64 -9.32
CA LEU A 159 1.57 -26.56 -9.60
C LEU A 159 1.94 -25.12 -10.01
N PRO A 160 3.11 -24.61 -9.57
CA PRO A 160 3.56 -23.28 -9.92
C PRO A 160 4.12 -23.24 -11.36
N ASP A 161 3.60 -22.33 -12.18
CA ASP A 161 4.19 -21.98 -13.46
C ASP A 161 5.29 -20.93 -13.27
N ARG A 162 6.48 -21.20 -13.80
CA ARG A 162 7.63 -20.29 -13.72
C ARG A 162 7.89 -19.63 -15.07
N ILE A 163 8.22 -18.35 -15.04
CA ILE A 163 8.69 -17.65 -16.25
C ILE A 163 10.15 -18.03 -16.55
N LYS A 164 10.55 -17.90 -17.82
CA LYS A 164 11.96 -18.11 -18.24
C LYS A 164 12.92 -17.16 -17.51
N GLY A 165 12.50 -15.91 -17.29
CA GLY A 165 13.29 -14.84 -16.69
C GLY A 165 13.31 -14.78 -15.16
N VAL A 166 13.04 -15.88 -14.46
CA VAL A 166 12.93 -15.84 -12.97
C VAL A 166 14.21 -15.38 -12.28
N GLY A 167 15.38 -15.66 -12.87
CA GLY A 167 16.66 -15.18 -12.37
C GLY A 167 16.80 -13.65 -12.44
N GLU A 168 16.24 -13.02 -13.47
CA GLU A 168 16.24 -11.55 -13.60
C GLU A 168 15.34 -10.92 -12.55
N VAL A 169 14.17 -11.50 -12.32
CA VAL A 169 13.27 -11.07 -11.24
C VAL A 169 13.98 -11.14 -9.89
N ARG A 170 14.65 -12.25 -9.56
CA ARG A 170 15.39 -12.38 -8.30
C ARG A 170 16.47 -11.31 -8.11
N ARG A 171 17.20 -10.95 -9.18
CA ARG A 171 18.17 -9.85 -9.14
C ARG A 171 17.54 -8.49 -8.87
N ILE A 172 16.30 -8.25 -9.31
CA ILE A 172 15.57 -7.01 -8.97
C ILE A 172 15.30 -6.98 -7.46
N PHE A 173 14.81 -8.07 -6.88
CA PHE A 173 14.57 -8.15 -5.43
C PHE A 173 15.85 -7.92 -4.62
N GLU A 174 16.97 -8.51 -5.03
CA GLU A 174 18.29 -8.32 -4.40
C GLU A 174 18.72 -6.85 -4.44
N LYS A 175 18.58 -6.17 -5.60
CA LYS A 175 18.92 -4.75 -5.75
C LYS A 175 18.04 -3.84 -4.91
N CYS A 176 16.76 -4.16 -4.77
CA CYS A 176 15.82 -3.38 -3.97
C CYS A 176 15.94 -3.65 -2.46
N GLY A 177 16.76 -4.61 -2.03
CA GLY A 177 16.87 -4.96 -0.60
C GLY A 177 15.59 -5.55 -0.01
N VAL A 178 14.68 -6.07 -0.84
CA VAL A 178 13.39 -6.59 -0.40
C VAL A 178 13.52 -8.08 -0.06
N THR A 179 13.67 -8.38 1.23
CA THR A 179 13.56 -9.75 1.77
C THR A 179 12.13 -9.98 2.31
N PRO A 180 11.39 -11.01 1.84
CA PRO A 180 10.01 -11.26 2.28
C PRO A 180 9.88 -11.62 3.77
#